data_AF-A0A0F9M101-F1
#
_entry.id   AF-A0A0F9M101-F1
#
_cell.length_a   1.000
_cell.length_b   1.000
_cell.length_c   1.000
_cell.angle_alpha   90.00
_cell.angle_beta   90.00
_cell.angle_gamma   90.00
#
_symmetry.space_group_name_H-M   'P 1'
#
loop_
_entity.id
_entity.type
_entity.pdbx_description
1 polymer ?
#
loop_
_entity_poly.entity_id
_entity_poly.type
_entity_poly.pdbx_seq_one_letter_code
_entity_poly.pdbx_strand_id
1 'polypeptide(L)' 'MTEDEAIRMAESHWWKGKTAKEISEFQLVEDKLCMPWARFHEAVEKWLGRPVWT' A
#
# COMPACT_ATOMS: atom_id res chain seq x y z
N MET A 1 -9.33 9.07 1.49
CA MET A 1 -9.24 9.66 2.86
C MET A 1 -8.67 11.09 2.84
N THR A 2 -8.75 11.81 3.96
CA THR A 2 -8.03 13.08 4.19
C THR A 2 -6.52 12.84 4.40
N GLU A 3 -5.71 13.89 4.36
CA GLU A 3 -4.25 13.79 4.60
C GLU A 3 -3.93 13.28 6.01
N ASP A 4 -4.53 13.88 7.05
CA ASP A 4 -4.33 13.46 8.44
C ASP A 4 -4.78 12.02 8.71
N GLU A 5 -5.80 11.53 8.01
CA GLU A 5 -6.21 10.14 8.08
C GLU A 5 -5.18 9.21 7.41
N ALA A 6 -4.64 9.60 6.25
CA ALA A 6 -3.59 8.83 5.58
C ALA A 6 -2.32 8.72 6.43
N ILE A 7 -1.93 9.81 7.08
CA ILE A 7 -0.77 9.84 7.99
C ILE A 7 -1.02 8.91 9.17
N ARG A 8 -2.15 9.05 9.87
CA ARG A 8 -2.48 8.19 11.02
C ARG A 8 -2.57 6.71 10.64
N MET A 9 -3.15 6.43 9.48
CA MET A 9 -3.24 5.06 8.97
C MET A 9 -1.84 4.53 8.65
N ALA A 10 -0.97 5.33 8.05
CA ALA A 10 0.42 4.94 7.80
C ALA A 10 1.17 4.60 9.10
N GLU A 11 1.01 5.44 10.13
CA GLU A 11 1.61 5.25 11.46
C GLU A 11 1.10 3.99 12.17
N SER A 12 -0.15 3.59 11.91
CA SER A 12 -0.72 2.35 12.48
C SER A 12 -0.10 1.06 11.94
N HIS A 13 0.66 1.13 10.85
CA HIS A 13 1.23 -0.02 10.16
C HIS A 13 0.18 -1.07 9.72
N TRP A 14 -0.99 -0.63 9.26
CA TRP A 14 -2.13 -1.48 8.88
C TRP A 14 -1.80 -2.62 7.90
N TRP A 15 -0.75 -2.47 7.09
CA TRP A 15 -0.30 -3.49 6.13
C TRP A 15 0.40 -4.68 6.78
N LYS A 16 0.80 -4.60 8.06
CA LYS A 16 1.45 -5.72 8.76
C LYS A 16 0.45 -6.87 8.91
N GLY A 17 0.84 -8.06 8.43
CA GLY A 17 -0.02 -9.25 8.45
C GLY A 17 -1.03 -9.32 7.29
N LYS A 18 -1.05 -8.33 6.39
CA LYS A 18 -1.85 -8.36 5.16
C LYS A 18 -1.10 -9.04 4.03
N THR A 19 -1.87 -9.67 3.15
CA THR A 19 -1.34 -10.24 1.91
C THR A 19 -0.97 -9.15 0.91
N ALA A 20 -0.08 -9.47 -0.02
CA ALA A 20 0.30 -8.56 -1.12
C ALA A 20 -0.91 -8.09 -1.94
N LYS A 21 -1.89 -8.98 -2.14
CA LYS A 21 -3.15 -8.68 -2.81
C LYS A 21 -3.99 -7.67 -2.03
N GLU A 22 -4.25 -7.91 -0.73
CA GLU A 22 -5.03 -6.98 0.10
C GLU A 22 -4.42 -5.58 0.16
N ILE A 23 -3.09 -5.49 0.28
CA ILE A 23 -2.37 -4.21 0.29
C ILE A 23 -2.55 -3.50 -1.04
N SER A 24 -2.34 -4.22 -2.15
CA SER A 24 -2.40 -3.64 -3.49
C SER A 24 -3.80 -3.19 -3.85
N GLU A 25 -4.81 -4.02 -3.59
CA GLU A 25 -6.22 -3.69 -3.86
C GLU A 25 -6.66 -2.44 -3.09
N PHE A 26 -6.24 -2.29 -1.83
CA PHE A 26 -6.55 -1.12 -1.03
C PHE A 26 -5.88 0.16 -1.56
N GLN A 27 -4.54 0.13 -1.76
CA GLN A 27 -3.81 1.33 -2.16
C GLN A 27 -4.05 1.75 -3.61
N LEU A 28 -4.43 0.83 -4.50
CA LEU A 28 -4.75 1.18 -5.90
C LEU A 28 -6.03 1.99 -6.06
N VAL A 29 -6.95 1.92 -5.07
CA VAL A 29 -8.22 2.67 -5.11
C VAL A 29 -8.24 3.85 -4.15
N GLU A 30 -7.30 3.91 -3.21
CA GLU A 30 -7.14 5.06 -2.33
C GLU A 30 -6.29 6.13 -3.02
N ASP A 31 -6.74 7.38 -2.95
CA ASP A 31 -6.11 8.54 -3.61
C ASP A 31 -4.77 8.91 -2.95
N LYS A 32 -4.59 8.58 -1.67
CA LYS A 32 -3.40 8.94 -0.88
C LYS A 32 -2.66 7.70 -0.42
N LEU A 33 -1.34 7.69 -0.68
CA LEU A 33 -0.47 6.63 -0.22
C LEU A 33 -0.37 6.63 1.32
N CYS A 34 -1.12 5.75 1.98
CA CYS A 34 -1.13 5.59 3.44
C CYS A 34 -0.15 4.51 3.96
N MET A 35 1.02 4.38 3.32
CA MET A 35 2.12 3.51 3.74
C MET A 35 3.44 3.90 3.05
N PRO A 36 4.61 3.39 3.47
CA PRO A 36 5.85 3.63 2.74
C PRO A 36 5.77 3.11 1.30
N TRP A 37 6.20 3.93 0.33
CA TRP A 37 6.22 3.58 -1.09
C TRP A 37 6.85 2.21 -1.37
N ALA A 38 8.03 1.95 -0.82
CA ALA A 38 8.74 0.70 -1.01
C ALA A 38 7.91 -0.54 -0.62
N ARG A 39 7.02 -0.43 0.37
CA ARG A 39 6.14 -1.53 0.81
C ARG A 39 4.97 -1.75 -0.14
N PHE A 40 4.40 -0.67 -0.65
CA PHE A 40 3.34 -0.76 -1.65
C PHE A 40 3.87 -1.32 -2.96
N HIS A 41 4.99 -0.79 -3.44
CA HIS A 41 5.67 -1.26 -4.65
C HIS A 41 6.01 -2.75 -4.57
N GLU A 42 6.63 -3.19 -3.46
CA GLU A 42 6.89 -4.62 -3.18
C GLU A 42 5.61 -5.47 -3.20
N ALA A 43 4.50 -4.95 -2.64
CA ALA A 43 3.23 -5.67 -2.61
C ALA A 43 2.64 -5.83 -4.02
N VAL A 44 2.69 -4.79 -4.85
CA VAL A 44 2.19 -4.83 -6.23
C VAL A 44 3.00 -5.82 -7.07
N GLU A 45 4.33 -5.79 -6.99
CA GLU A 45 5.18 -6.73 -7.71
C GLU A 45 4.94 -8.18 -7.30
N LYS A 46 4.80 -8.43 -5.99
CA LYS A 46 4.46 -9.76 -5.47
C LYS A 46 3.09 -10.23 -5.93
N TRP A 47 2.10 -9.34 -5.97
CA TRP A 47 0.75 -9.70 -6.40
C TRP A 47 0.69 -9.98 -7.91
N LEU A 48 1.38 -9.17 -8.72
CA LEU A 48 1.41 -9.34 -10.17
C LEU A 48 2.39 -10.43 -10.65
N GLY A 49 3.33 -10.86 -9.79
CA GLY A 49 4.35 -11.84 -10.14
C GLY A 49 5.37 -11.32 -11.17
N ARG A 50 5.54 -10.00 -11.26
CA ARG A 50 6.45 -9.35 -12.22
C ARG A 50 6.91 -7.97 -11.71
N PRO A 51 8.06 -7.46 -12.19
CA PRO A 51 8.50 -6.11 -11.86
C PRO A 51 7.51 -5.04 -12.33
N VAL A 52 7.40 -3.95 -11.56
CA VAL A 52 6.61 -2.77 -11.92
C VAL A 52 7.55 -1.57 -11.99
N TRP A 53 7.58 -0.93 -13.16
CA TRP A 53 8.45 0.21 -13.43
C TRP A 53 7.70 1.50 -13.11
N THR A 54 8.31 2.39 -12.33
CA THR A 54 7.69 3.60 -11.76
C THR A 54 8.59 4.81 -11.87
#